data_AF-L7L7K4-F1
#
_entry.id   AF-L7L7K4-F1
#
_cell.length_a   1.000
_cell.length_b   1.000
_cell.length_c   1.000
_cell.angle_alpha   90.00
_cell.angle_beta   90.00
_cell.angle_gamma   90.00
#
_symmetry.space_group_name_H-M   'P 1'
#
loop_
_entity.id
_entity.type
_entity.pdbx_description
1 polymer ?
#
loop_
_entity_poly.entity_id
_entity_poly.type
_entity_poly.pdbx_seq_one_letter_code
_entity_poly.pdbx_strand_id
1 'polypeptide(L)'
;MSEDYDEEFVGCGTWEEMTAWLSESLPEIPTGVTIDFGPKDFRIDDDALDDDFEEPIEAVCAQIVVLKHGRYLVRRSQVVMEPTSYVDHDAGAATPNLWFDEDPTSDCTNGAIYVDDPGLAADICVTWLASETGQTDPREFGFDITVADHLPGMPEVGGQWTIDDFLRRLGH
;
A
#
# COMPACT_ATOMS: atom_id res chain seq x y z
N MET A 1 2.90 -20.77 -29.27
CA MET A 1 2.50 -21.66 -28.17
C MET A 1 3.37 -21.29 -27.00
N SER A 2 2.95 -20.27 -26.27
CA SER A 2 3.52 -19.84 -25.00
C SER A 2 2.39 -20.02 -24.00
N GLU A 3 2.73 -20.72 -22.93
CA GLU A 3 1.83 -21.37 -21.99
C GLU A 3 0.89 -20.39 -21.28
N ASP A 4 -0.34 -20.84 -21.07
CA ASP A 4 -1.33 -20.26 -20.17
C ASP A 4 -0.70 -20.07 -18.78
N TYR A 5 -0.55 -18.81 -18.36
CA TYR A 5 -0.36 -18.44 -16.96
C TYR A 5 -1.60 -17.66 -16.51
N ASP A 6 -2.74 -18.37 -16.49
CA ASP A 6 -3.91 -18.02 -15.68
C ASP A 6 -3.72 -18.61 -14.27
N GLU A 7 -2.63 -18.23 -13.59
CA GLU A 7 -2.64 -18.27 -12.13
C GLU A 7 -3.29 -16.95 -11.68
N GLU A 8 -4.63 -16.91 -11.81
CA GLU A 8 -5.46 -15.89 -11.19
C GLU A 8 -5.07 -15.86 -9.71
N PHE A 9 -4.41 -14.79 -9.27
CA PHE A 9 -4.08 -14.59 -7.86
C PHE A 9 -5.33 -14.86 -7.02
N VAL A 10 -5.36 -16.00 -6.34
CA VAL A 10 -6.44 -16.35 -5.43
C VAL A 10 -6.14 -15.57 -4.16
N GLY A 11 -6.65 -14.35 -4.09
CA GLY A 11 -6.49 -13.50 -2.91
C GLY A 11 -6.85 -14.23 -1.61
N CYS A 12 -6.40 -13.68 -0.48
CA CYS A 12 -6.61 -14.28 0.84
C CYS A 12 -8.11 -14.61 1.07
N GLY A 13 -8.40 -15.84 1.50
CA GLY A 13 -9.78 -16.32 1.68
C GLY A 13 -10.48 -15.73 2.90
N THR A 14 -9.71 -15.20 3.85
CA THR A 14 -10.19 -14.53 5.06
C THR A 14 -9.37 -13.29 5.38
N TRP A 15 -9.96 -12.38 6.17
CA TRP A 15 -9.27 -11.18 6.64
C TRP A 15 -8.07 -11.52 7.53
N GLU A 16 -8.17 -12.56 8.35
CA GLU A 16 -7.06 -13.05 9.19
C GLU A 16 -5.89 -13.56 8.33
N GLU A 17 -6.18 -14.30 7.27
CA GLU A 17 -5.17 -14.72 6.30
C GLU A 17 -4.51 -13.51 5.62
N MET A 18 -5.30 -12.48 5.24
CA MET A 18 -4.76 -11.26 4.65
C MET A 18 -3.84 -10.50 5.62
N THR A 19 -4.24 -10.34 6.87
CA THR A 19 -3.42 -9.68 7.90
C THR A 19 -2.13 -10.45 8.14
N ALA A 20 -2.21 -11.77 8.33
CA ALA A 20 -1.04 -12.61 8.56
C ALA A 20 -0.07 -12.56 7.38
N TRP A 21 -0.59 -12.74 6.18
CA TRP A 21 0.19 -12.70 4.94
C TRP A 21 0.90 -11.35 4.76
N LEU A 22 0.19 -10.24 4.96
CA LEU A 22 0.76 -8.90 4.81
C LEU A 22 1.84 -8.65 5.87
N SER A 23 1.56 -9.01 7.14
CA SER A 23 2.51 -8.90 8.24
C SER A 23 3.81 -9.69 7.99
N GLU A 24 3.71 -10.87 7.38
CA GLU A 24 4.86 -11.73 7.07
C GLU A 24 5.66 -11.21 5.88
N SER A 25 5.01 -10.53 4.93
CA SER A 25 5.62 -10.01 3.72
C SER A 25 6.39 -8.71 3.97
N LEU A 26 5.84 -7.79 4.76
CA LEU A 26 6.37 -6.43 4.97
C LEU A 26 7.86 -6.33 5.34
N PRO A 27 8.47 -7.22 6.15
CA PRO A 27 9.90 -7.15 6.47
C PRO A 27 10.85 -7.40 5.29
N GLU A 28 10.34 -8.04 4.22
CA GLU A 28 11.13 -8.39 3.03
C GLU A 28 11.01 -7.34 1.92
N ILE A 29 10.06 -6.42 2.06
CA ILE A 29 9.78 -5.37 1.07
C ILE A 29 10.84 -4.27 1.19
N PRO A 30 11.46 -3.84 0.08
CA PRO A 30 12.44 -2.76 0.10
C PRO A 30 11.87 -1.44 0.62
N THR A 31 12.71 -0.65 1.30
CA THR A 31 12.41 0.73 1.61
C THR A 31 12.13 1.53 0.33
N GLY A 32 11.14 2.43 0.39
CA GLY A 32 10.70 3.25 -0.74
C GLY A 32 9.58 2.61 -1.56
N VAL A 33 9.14 1.40 -1.20
CA VAL A 33 7.96 0.78 -1.79
C VAL A 33 6.69 1.28 -1.10
N THR A 34 5.70 1.63 -1.91
CA THR A 34 4.34 1.95 -1.49
C THR A 34 3.41 0.84 -1.95
N ILE A 35 2.57 0.36 -1.04
CA ILE A 35 1.57 -0.66 -1.27
C ILE A 35 0.21 -0.01 -1.05
N ASP A 36 -0.58 0.07 -2.11
CA ASP A 36 -1.93 0.61 -2.08
C ASP A 36 -2.96 -0.53 -2.04
N PHE A 37 -3.96 -0.36 -1.18
CA PHE A 37 -5.02 -1.33 -0.93
C PHE A 37 -6.35 -0.68 -1.27
N GLY A 38 -7.13 -1.31 -2.15
CA GLY A 38 -8.42 -0.77 -2.57
C GLY A 38 -9.29 -1.80 -3.28
N PRO A 39 -10.49 -1.42 -3.75
CA PRO A 39 -11.36 -2.33 -4.48
C PRO A 39 -10.65 -2.86 -5.74
N LYS A 40 -10.69 -4.17 -5.99
CA LYS A 40 -9.92 -4.81 -7.08
C LYS A 40 -10.30 -4.33 -8.49
N ASP A 41 -11.57 -3.94 -8.65
CA ASP A 41 -12.12 -3.46 -9.92
C ASP A 41 -11.73 -2.00 -10.18
N PHE A 42 -11.07 -1.38 -9.20
CA PHE A 42 -10.59 -0.01 -9.25
C PHE A 42 -9.13 0.02 -9.71
N ARG A 43 -8.93 -0.05 -11.03
CA ARG A 43 -7.65 0.29 -11.65
C ARG A 43 -7.75 1.67 -12.26
N ILE A 44 -7.01 2.62 -11.69
CA ILE A 44 -6.80 3.90 -12.33
C ILE A 44 -5.59 3.72 -13.25
N ASP A 45 -5.77 4.06 -14.53
CA ASP A 45 -4.64 4.10 -15.48
C ASP A 45 -3.70 5.23 -15.03
N ASP A 46 -2.38 5.01 -15.04
CA ASP A 46 -1.40 6.01 -14.57
C ASP A 46 -1.56 7.36 -15.29
N ASP A 47 -1.95 7.32 -16.58
CA ASP A 47 -2.22 8.49 -17.42
C ASP A 47 -3.50 9.27 -17.01
N ALA A 48 -4.37 8.68 -16.17
CA ALA A 48 -5.59 9.32 -15.69
C ALA A 48 -5.38 10.11 -14.39
N LEU A 49 -4.31 9.86 -13.64
CA LEU A 49 -4.00 10.63 -12.42
C LEU A 49 -3.31 11.97 -12.75
N ASP A 50 -2.69 12.10 -13.93
CA ASP A 50 -1.83 13.24 -14.31
C ASP A 50 -2.60 14.42 -14.95
N ASP A 51 -3.85 14.20 -15.43
CA ASP A 51 -4.70 15.24 -16.04
C ASP A 51 -6.17 15.15 -15.55
N ASP A 52 -6.60 16.14 -14.77
CA ASP A 52 -8.00 16.58 -14.63
C ASP A 52 -9.06 15.59 -14.08
N PHE A 53 -8.86 14.99 -12.90
CA PHE A 53 -10.04 14.67 -12.07
C PHE A 53 -10.53 15.96 -11.39
N GLU A 54 -11.58 16.60 -11.95
CA GLU A 54 -12.26 17.75 -11.32
C GLU A 54 -12.79 17.42 -9.90
N GLU A 55 -13.03 16.14 -9.61
CA GLU A 55 -13.52 15.66 -8.31
C GLU A 55 -12.73 14.43 -7.82
N PRO A 56 -12.42 14.33 -6.51
CA PRO A 56 -11.74 13.19 -5.92
C PRO A 56 -12.51 11.89 -6.14
N ILE A 57 -11.80 10.81 -6.42
CA ILE A 57 -12.42 9.51 -6.64
C ILE A 57 -12.68 8.82 -5.30
N GLU A 58 -13.94 8.72 -4.91
CA GLU A 58 -14.34 8.08 -3.65
C GLU A 58 -14.10 6.57 -3.69
N ALA A 59 -13.21 6.09 -2.83
CA ALA A 59 -12.95 4.68 -2.61
C ALA A 59 -12.36 4.49 -1.21
N VAL A 60 -12.87 3.49 -0.47
CA VAL A 60 -12.22 3.08 0.77
C VAL A 60 -10.90 2.39 0.41
N CYS A 61 -9.80 3.02 0.78
CA CYS A 61 -8.47 2.51 0.53
C CYS A 61 -7.56 2.69 1.75
N ALA A 62 -6.47 1.94 1.75
CA ALA A 62 -5.37 2.09 2.70
C ALA A 62 -4.05 2.07 1.93
N GLN A 63 -3.00 2.60 2.53
CA GLN A 63 -1.66 2.63 1.94
C GLN A 63 -0.63 2.30 3.02
N ILE A 64 0.37 1.50 2.65
CA ILE A 64 1.57 1.25 3.45
C ILE A 64 2.78 1.74 2.67
N VAL A 65 3.52 2.69 3.24
CA VAL A 65 4.83 3.12 2.72
C VAL A 65 5.91 2.48 3.58
N VAL A 66 6.81 1.71 2.96
CA VAL A 66 7.95 1.08 3.64
C VAL A 66 9.08 2.10 3.77
N LEU A 67 9.42 2.47 4.99
CA LEU A 67 10.41 3.50 5.31
C LEU A 67 11.74 2.88 5.76
N LYS A 68 12.76 3.73 5.94
CA LYS A 68 14.05 3.31 6.48
C LYS A 68 13.90 2.75 7.89
N HIS A 69 14.81 1.87 8.28
CA HIS A 69 14.92 1.29 9.63
C HIS A 69 13.74 0.40 10.07
N GLY A 70 13.03 -0.22 9.13
CA GLY A 70 11.92 -1.13 9.45
C GLY A 70 10.67 -0.42 9.97
N ARG A 71 10.51 0.86 9.60
CA ARG A 71 9.34 1.66 9.91
C ARG A 71 8.37 1.66 8.74
N TYR A 72 7.08 1.78 9.04
CA TYR A 72 6.01 1.87 8.07
C TYR A 72 5.20 3.12 8.33
N LEU A 73 4.78 3.82 7.27
CA LEU A 73 3.72 4.81 7.33
C LEU A 73 2.45 4.16 6.81
N VAL A 74 1.43 4.08 7.66
CA VAL A 74 0.11 3.56 7.32
C VAL A 74 -0.85 4.73 7.18
N ARG A 75 -1.59 4.74 6.08
CA ARG A 75 -2.55 5.78 5.75
C ARG A 75 -3.88 5.13 5.39
N ARG A 76 -4.97 5.80 5.73
CA ARG A 76 -6.34 5.35 5.43
C ARG A 76 -7.05 6.46 4.69
N SER A 77 -7.92 6.12 3.75
CA SER A 77 -8.67 7.13 3.03
C SER A 77 -10.01 6.59 2.53
N GLN A 78 -10.94 7.51 2.29
CA GLN A 78 -12.19 7.28 1.56
C GLN A 78 -12.12 7.85 0.13
N VAL A 79 -10.94 8.30 -0.28
CA VAL A 79 -10.62 8.79 -1.63
C VAL A 79 -9.33 8.10 -2.08
N VAL A 80 -9.23 7.74 -3.36
CA VAL A 80 -7.99 7.19 -3.91
C VAL A 80 -6.82 8.14 -3.65
N MET A 81 -5.77 7.62 -3.01
CA MET A 81 -4.58 8.37 -2.65
C MET A 81 -3.57 8.32 -3.80
N GLU A 82 -2.87 9.42 -4.02
CA GLU A 82 -1.69 9.40 -4.87
C GLU A 82 -0.57 8.57 -4.19
N PRO A 83 0.18 7.76 -4.96
CA PRO A 83 1.33 7.04 -4.44
C PRO A 83 2.33 8.03 -3.86
N THR A 84 2.63 7.86 -2.58
CA THR A 84 3.59 8.73 -1.91
C THR A 84 5.01 8.23 -2.22
N SER A 85 5.70 8.89 -3.15
CA SER A 85 7.09 8.59 -3.51
C SER A 85 8.06 9.33 -2.58
N TYR A 86 8.52 8.67 -1.52
CA TYR A 86 9.63 9.20 -0.71
C TYR A 86 10.73 8.15 -0.48
N VAL A 87 11.67 8.01 -1.42
CA VAL A 87 12.84 7.13 -1.24
C VAL A 87 13.69 7.54 -0.01
N ASP A 88 13.65 8.82 0.39
CA ASP A 88 14.49 9.40 1.42
C ASP A 88 13.74 10.00 2.63
N HIS A 89 12.47 9.68 2.85
CA HIS A 89 11.74 10.18 4.02
C HIS A 89 12.30 9.57 5.32
N ASP A 90 13.16 10.33 5.99
CA ASP A 90 13.64 10.01 7.34
C ASP A 90 12.55 10.32 8.37
N ALA A 91 11.72 9.31 8.63
CA ALA A 91 10.73 9.36 9.69
C ALA A 91 11.32 9.18 11.10
N GLY A 92 12.64 9.25 11.30
CA GLY A 92 13.28 9.06 12.60
C GLY A 92 12.84 10.06 13.67
N ALA A 93 12.34 11.23 13.28
CA ALA A 93 11.77 12.22 14.18
C ALA A 93 10.28 11.97 14.50
N ALA A 94 9.58 11.12 13.73
CA ALA A 94 8.19 10.78 13.98
C ALA A 94 8.07 9.85 15.19
N THR A 95 7.06 10.10 16.02
CA THR A 95 6.74 9.22 17.16
C THR A 95 5.92 8.03 16.63
N PRO A 96 6.42 6.78 16.75
CA PRO A 96 5.67 5.62 16.32
C PRO A 96 4.47 5.38 17.24
N ASN A 97 3.45 4.70 16.71
CA ASN A 97 2.21 4.34 17.40
C ASN A 97 1.39 5.55 17.89
N LEU A 98 1.53 6.70 17.23
CA LEU A 98 0.73 7.89 17.45
C LEU A 98 -0.14 8.14 16.21
N TRP A 99 -1.46 8.19 16.41
CA TRP A 99 -2.41 8.50 15.35
C TRP A 99 -2.39 10.00 15.03
N PHE A 100 -2.32 10.34 13.75
CA PHE A 100 -2.39 11.71 13.23
C PHE A 100 -3.70 11.87 12.48
N ASP A 101 -4.63 12.68 13.01
CA ASP A 101 -5.96 12.91 12.41
C ASP A 101 -5.92 13.86 11.21
N GLU A 102 -4.91 14.75 11.14
CA GLU A 102 -4.64 15.62 10.00
C GLU A 102 -3.41 15.10 9.27
N ASP A 103 -3.55 14.73 8.00
CA ASP A 103 -2.40 14.31 7.21
C ASP A 103 -1.40 15.47 7.05
N PRO A 104 -0.11 15.29 7.34
CA PRO A 104 0.91 16.22 6.89
C PRO A 104 0.92 16.48 5.38
N THR A 105 0.29 15.63 4.54
CA THR A 105 0.26 15.80 3.07
C THR A 105 -0.96 16.54 2.52
N SER A 106 -1.93 16.97 3.34
CA SER A 106 -3.13 17.71 2.91
C SER A 106 -4.02 17.01 1.87
N ASP A 107 -3.81 15.72 1.64
CA ASP A 107 -4.73 14.89 0.87
C ASP A 107 -5.81 14.32 1.79
N CYS A 108 -6.90 13.83 1.19
CA CYS A 108 -8.13 13.46 1.88
C CYS A 108 -8.03 12.19 2.73
N THR A 109 -6.94 12.00 3.48
CA THR A 109 -6.78 10.82 4.33
C THR A 109 -7.60 10.93 5.61
N ASN A 110 -8.16 9.80 6.02
CA ASN A 110 -8.78 9.58 7.31
C ASN A 110 -7.73 9.23 8.37
N GLY A 111 -6.63 9.98 8.33
CA GLY A 111 -5.49 9.93 9.24
C GLY A 111 -4.39 8.95 8.84
N ALA A 112 -3.25 9.12 9.52
CA ALA A 112 -2.04 8.37 9.29
C ALA A 112 -1.35 7.98 10.61
N ILE A 113 -0.47 6.98 10.56
CA ILE A 113 0.31 6.52 11.70
C ILE A 113 1.64 5.95 11.24
N TYR A 114 2.70 6.26 11.99
CA TYR A 114 3.99 5.58 11.84
C TYR A 114 4.02 4.39 12.78
N VAL A 115 4.44 3.22 12.30
CA VAL A 115 4.55 2.00 13.10
C VAL A 115 5.88 1.29 12.83
N ASP A 116 6.45 0.68 13.86
CA ASP A 116 7.67 -0.12 13.74
C ASP A 116 7.36 -1.64 13.74
N ASP A 117 6.08 -2.00 13.95
CA ASP A 117 5.61 -3.38 13.96
C ASP A 117 4.84 -3.69 12.67
N PRO A 118 5.28 -4.66 11.85
CA PRO A 118 4.63 -5.00 10.59
C PRO A 118 3.25 -5.64 10.80
N GLY A 119 3.04 -6.31 11.95
CA GLY A 119 1.74 -6.89 12.31
C GLY A 119 0.70 -5.80 12.55
N LEU A 120 1.06 -4.77 13.31
CA LEU A 120 0.23 -3.60 13.54
C LEU A 120 -0.01 -2.83 12.24
N ALA A 121 0.99 -2.71 11.37
CA ALA A 121 0.82 -2.08 10.06
C ALA A 121 -0.27 -2.79 9.23
N ALA A 122 -0.15 -4.12 9.12
CA ALA A 122 -1.11 -4.94 8.42
C ALA A 122 -2.51 -4.90 9.05
N ASP A 123 -2.59 -5.03 10.37
CA ASP A 123 -3.86 -5.05 11.10
C ASP A 123 -4.65 -3.75 10.93
N ILE A 124 -3.98 -2.60 10.94
CA ILE A 124 -4.63 -1.29 10.73
C ILE A 124 -5.23 -1.20 9.33
N CYS A 125 -4.49 -1.61 8.30
CA CYS A 125 -4.98 -1.61 6.92
C CYS A 125 -6.16 -2.56 6.73
N VAL A 126 -6.01 -3.81 7.14
CA VAL A 126 -7.02 -4.84 6.93
C VAL A 126 -8.28 -4.55 7.74
N THR A 127 -8.15 -4.12 8.99
CA THR A 127 -9.29 -3.75 9.84
C THR A 127 -10.06 -2.58 9.24
N TRP A 128 -9.36 -1.58 8.69
CA TRP A 128 -10.00 -0.45 8.01
C TRP A 128 -10.83 -0.90 6.81
N LEU A 129 -10.26 -1.71 5.92
CA LEU A 129 -10.97 -2.21 4.74
C LEU A 129 -12.18 -3.05 5.16
N ALA A 130 -12.01 -3.93 6.15
CA ALA A 130 -13.09 -4.77 6.65
C ALA A 130 -14.21 -3.96 7.32
N SER A 131 -13.88 -2.92 8.10
CA SER A 131 -14.87 -2.15 8.86
C SER A 131 -15.66 -1.18 7.99
N GLU A 132 -14.99 -0.48 7.06
CA GLU A 132 -15.61 0.63 6.34
C GLU A 132 -16.34 0.20 5.06
N THR A 133 -15.93 -0.90 4.43
CA THR A 133 -16.57 -1.34 3.18
C THR A 133 -17.81 -2.20 3.43
N GLY A 134 -17.93 -2.79 4.62
CA GLY A 134 -18.95 -3.79 4.92
C GLY A 134 -18.83 -5.09 4.10
N GLN A 135 -17.73 -5.25 3.34
CA GLN A 135 -17.46 -6.45 2.57
C GLN A 135 -17.09 -7.61 3.49
N THR A 136 -17.58 -8.80 3.13
CA THR A 136 -17.29 -10.03 3.89
C THR A 136 -16.22 -10.89 3.22
N ASP A 137 -15.92 -10.60 1.96
CA ASP A 137 -14.95 -11.34 1.15
C ASP A 137 -13.71 -10.45 0.90
N PRO A 138 -12.54 -10.77 1.47
CA PRO A 138 -11.30 -10.02 1.23
C PRO A 138 -10.87 -10.04 -0.24
N ARG A 139 -11.34 -11.01 -1.03
CA ARG A 139 -11.04 -11.11 -2.47
C ARG A 139 -11.74 -10.05 -3.31
N GLU A 140 -12.50 -9.15 -2.71
CA GLU A 140 -13.00 -7.94 -3.36
C GLU A 140 -11.96 -6.81 -3.38
N PHE A 141 -10.82 -6.99 -2.71
CA PHE A 141 -9.73 -6.03 -2.65
C PHE A 141 -8.53 -6.49 -3.47
N GLY A 142 -7.89 -5.51 -4.11
CA GLY A 142 -6.64 -5.67 -4.84
C GLY A 142 -5.51 -4.88 -4.18
N PHE A 143 -4.31 -5.13 -4.68
CA PHE A 143 -3.10 -4.45 -4.27
C PHE A 143 -2.46 -3.81 -5.49
N ASP A 144 -2.02 -2.57 -5.34
CA ASP A 144 -1.13 -1.92 -6.28
C ASP A 144 0.21 -1.62 -5.61
N ILE A 145 1.30 -1.68 -6.38
CA ILE A 145 2.64 -1.45 -5.87
C ILE A 145 3.33 -0.42 -6.72
N THR A 146 3.69 0.67 -6.06
CA THR A 146 4.53 1.72 -6.64
C THR A 146 5.89 1.69 -5.96
N VAL A 147 6.95 1.72 -6.75
CA VAL A 147 8.32 1.92 -6.25
C VAL A 147 8.65 3.40 -6.41
N ALA A 148 9.04 4.05 -5.33
CA ALA A 148 9.36 5.47 -5.36
C ALA A 148 10.51 5.77 -6.34
N ASP A 149 10.29 6.76 -7.21
CA ASP A 149 11.33 7.32 -8.08
C ASP A 149 12.42 7.99 -7.25
N HIS A 150 13.68 7.66 -7.54
CA HIS A 150 14.82 8.38 -6.98
C HIS A 150 14.81 9.84 -7.48
N LEU A 151 15.03 10.79 -6.58
CA LEU A 151 15.32 12.17 -6.97
C LEU A 151 16.53 12.19 -7.93
N PRO A 152 16.51 12.98 -9.02
CA PRO A 152 17.59 13.02 -9.99
C PRO A 152 18.94 13.31 -9.32
N GLY A 153 19.90 12.37 -9.45
CA GLY A 153 21.27 12.53 -8.94
C GLY A 153 21.64 11.69 -7.72
N MET A 154 20.74 10.89 -7.17
CA MET A 154 21.07 9.84 -6.20
C MET A 154 21.46 8.53 -6.93
N PRO A 155 22.43 7.75 -6.42
CA PRO A 155 22.71 6.42 -6.98
C PRO A 155 21.47 5.54 -6.82
N GLU A 156 21.11 4.80 -7.88
CA GLU A 156 20.10 3.73 -7.82
C GLU A 156 20.53 2.73 -6.73
N VAL A 157 19.82 2.70 -5.61
CA VAL A 157 20.03 1.69 -4.57
C VAL A 157 18.68 1.04 -4.29
N GLY A 158 18.35 0.07 -5.13
CA GLY A 158 17.16 -0.75 -4.99
C GLY A 158 17.02 -1.59 -6.24
N GLY A 159 17.07 -2.92 -6.12
CA GLY A 159 16.63 -3.75 -7.22
C GLY A 159 15.19 -3.37 -7.57
N GLN A 160 14.89 -3.24 -8.86
CA GLN A 160 13.56 -2.91 -9.36
C GLN A 160 12.60 -4.01 -8.89
N TRP A 161 11.85 -3.74 -7.82
CA TRP A 161 10.90 -4.70 -7.27
C TRP A 161 9.59 -4.52 -8.01
N THR A 162 9.18 -5.53 -8.77
CA THR A 162 7.99 -5.43 -9.62
C THR A 162 6.77 -5.97 -8.90
N ILE A 163 5.57 -5.61 -9.37
CA ILE A 163 4.34 -6.28 -8.94
C ILE A 163 4.43 -7.79 -9.19
N ASP A 164 5.15 -8.23 -10.23
CA ASP A 164 5.41 -9.66 -10.47
C ASP A 164 6.32 -10.29 -9.40
N ASP A 165 7.29 -9.56 -8.85
CA ASP A 165 8.13 -10.05 -7.75
C ASP A 165 7.35 -10.15 -6.45
N PHE A 166 6.42 -9.21 -6.22
CA PHE A 166 5.44 -9.32 -5.15
C PHE A 166 4.52 -10.51 -5.37
N LEU A 167 3.79 -10.55 -6.49
CA LEU A 167 2.86 -11.60 -6.90
C LEU A 167 3.49 -12.99 -6.92
N ARG A 168 4.76 -13.14 -7.35
CA ARG A 168 5.51 -14.42 -7.24
C ARG A 168 5.82 -14.82 -5.82
N ARG A 169 5.96 -13.86 -4.90
CA ARG A 169 6.02 -14.13 -3.46
C ARG A 169 4.63 -14.46 -2.91
N LEU A 170 3.57 -13.89 -3.49
CA LEU A 170 2.18 -14.17 -3.16
C LEU A 170 1.72 -15.57 -3.61
N GLY A 171 2.26 -16.04 -4.74
CA GLY A 171 2.01 -17.35 -5.34
C GLY A 171 2.85 -18.44 -4.70
N HIS A 172 2.35 -18.96 -3.59
CA HIS A 172 2.41 -20.40 -3.36
C HIS A 172 1.51 -21.14 -4.35
#